data_AF-A0A3D1AFT6-F1
#
_entry.id   AF-A0A3D1AFT6-F1
#
_cell.length_a   1.000
_cell.length_b   1.000
_cell.length_c   1.000
_cell.angle_alpha   90.00
_cell.angle_beta   90.00
_cell.angle_gamma   90.00
#
_symmetry.space_group_name_H-M   'P 1'
#
loop_
_entity.id
_entity.type
_entity.pdbx_description
1 polymer ?
#
loop_
_entity_poly.entity_id
_entity_poly.type
_entity_poly.pdbx_seq_one_letter_code
_entity_poly.pdbx_strand_id
1 'polypeptide(L)'
;MLDIMKKNSTKVFALIFIAVMNLFLPQYVNSLTIPSLEPVRKQVGKLNISVDPRLELLCAIQGMSDYQYIQRDNSYFNAVKSYFASFTDLQAIPITNKLAGIGFSYDAPVAFMLYLTCSGECKPRLPYADYLIKRAQGEQYLNEYQQAIHEFAVKTNFNQFWKQHKSFYNQIIELSAFELSEMDWIFALEKYFNSSHNSYNIIISPLLRGGYGFSIPAENGKKDLYACLSLDWKRNDRIPFLNRSDFLFYLWHEFGHSFVNPEVEKYPEIIERTSALFKPIQDKMRNQAYGDWNICMNEHIIRAINIRLTGKYIGQAEADLLLKNELNNSFVYIEPVLEKLKKYEEKREKEGITFSDYVPDLLQVFDSISQTGCEALALSDLPFSGPINNIFQTNKTAVIYPTNSLPGESLEETQKYVKEIHNRFFKKGLLIPDTVALKTDLSGYGLIVYGTIESNLFLKKQESQLPFKIKDHTIIADRAYAESGLKFITCLPNPQNEKLGMVIYTAISNKDIPDINNVFHGPEDYILFIDRNQVLKKGFYKKADKWEF
;
A
#
# COMPACT_ATOMS: atom_id res chain seq x y z
N MET A 1 -17.02 68.17 68.48
CA MET A 1 -15.76 67.92 67.76
C MET A 1 -15.84 66.54 67.10
N LEU A 2 -16.80 66.15 66.26
CA LEU A 2 -17.50 66.78 65.12
C LEU A 2 -16.53 67.63 64.28
N ASP A 3 -16.26 67.11 63.09
CA ASP A 3 -15.24 67.50 62.10
C ASP A 3 -13.79 67.19 62.46
N ILE A 4 -13.32 66.04 61.96
CA ILE A 4 -12.10 65.80 61.15
C ILE A 4 -11.84 64.28 61.20
N MET A 5 -12.57 63.50 60.38
CA MET A 5 -12.18 62.12 60.00
C MET A 5 -12.96 61.61 58.77
N LYS A 6 -13.29 62.52 57.85
CA LYS A 6 -13.96 62.21 56.56
C LYS A 6 -13.24 62.92 55.41
N LYS A 7 -11.99 62.55 55.16
CA LYS A 7 -11.26 62.88 53.92
C LYS A 7 -10.00 62.03 53.89
N ASN A 8 -10.14 60.76 53.51
CA ASN A 8 -9.06 59.92 52.94
C ASN A 8 -9.49 58.49 52.54
N SER A 9 -10.78 58.12 52.55
CA SER A 9 -11.20 56.80 52.07
C SER A 9 -11.73 56.74 50.63
N THR A 10 -11.93 57.88 49.95
CA THR A 10 -12.63 57.90 48.65
C THR A 10 -11.72 57.94 47.42
N LYS A 11 -10.38 58.06 47.58
CA LYS A 11 -9.43 58.07 46.44
C LYS A 11 -8.60 56.80 46.28
N VAL A 12 -8.56 55.91 47.29
CA VAL A 12 -7.86 54.61 47.18
C VAL A 12 -8.79 53.51 46.64
N PHE A 13 -10.11 53.64 46.82
CA PHE A 13 -11.08 52.68 46.26
C PHE A 13 -11.37 52.89 44.76
N ALA A 14 -11.14 54.07 44.19
CA ALA A 14 -11.38 54.33 42.78
C ALA A 14 -10.25 53.84 41.85
N LEU A 15 -9.01 53.67 42.36
CA LEU A 15 -7.89 53.14 41.57
C LEU A 15 -7.77 51.61 41.63
N ILE A 16 -8.30 50.96 42.68
CA ILE A 16 -8.34 49.49 42.75
C ILE A 16 -9.54 48.93 41.97
N PHE A 17 -10.62 49.69 41.81
CA PHE A 17 -11.77 49.25 41.00
C PHE A 17 -11.51 49.27 39.47
N ILE A 18 -10.60 50.13 39.00
CA ILE A 18 -10.22 50.17 37.57
C ILE A 18 -9.14 49.14 37.23
N ALA A 19 -8.36 48.68 38.22
CA ALA A 19 -7.37 47.61 38.03
C ALA A 19 -7.96 46.18 38.13
N VAL A 20 -9.11 46.00 38.81
CA VAL A 20 -9.76 44.68 38.95
C VAL A 20 -10.89 44.45 37.93
N MET A 21 -11.46 45.50 37.32
CA MET A 21 -12.40 45.35 36.18
C MET A 21 -11.74 45.08 34.83
N ASN A 22 -10.41 45.08 34.74
CA ASN A 22 -9.67 44.59 33.56
C ASN A 22 -9.24 43.12 33.67
N LEU A 23 -9.60 42.41 34.75
CA LEU A 23 -9.28 40.99 34.95
C LEU A 23 -10.48 40.04 34.83
N PHE A 24 -11.69 40.56 34.57
CA PHE A 24 -12.88 39.75 34.30
C PHE A 24 -13.79 40.39 33.24
N LEU A 25 -13.19 40.96 32.19
CA LEU A 25 -13.92 40.99 30.92
C LEU A 25 -13.98 39.54 30.45
N PRO A 26 -15.16 38.94 30.21
CA PRO A 26 -15.19 37.78 29.35
C PRO A 26 -14.49 38.25 28.08
N GLN A 27 -13.36 37.63 27.74
CA GLN A 27 -12.96 37.63 26.35
C GLN A 27 -14.18 37.07 25.64
N TYR A 28 -14.99 37.97 25.08
CA TYR A 28 -15.80 37.65 23.93
C TYR A 28 -14.77 37.26 22.87
N VAL A 29 -14.31 36.02 22.95
CA VAL A 29 -13.94 35.26 21.77
C VAL A 29 -15.24 35.33 20.99
N ASN A 30 -15.32 36.30 20.07
CA ASN A 30 -16.19 36.15 18.93
C ASN A 30 -15.83 34.77 18.43
N SER A 31 -16.69 33.79 18.67
CA SER A 31 -16.61 32.50 18.03
C SER A 31 -16.76 32.86 16.56
N LEU A 32 -15.63 33.07 15.89
CA LEU A 32 -15.57 33.26 14.45
C LEU A 32 -16.03 31.92 13.91
N THR A 33 -17.35 31.78 13.76
CA THR A 33 -17.98 30.60 13.21
C THR A 33 -17.51 30.51 11.78
N ILE A 34 -16.62 29.56 11.52
CA ILE A 34 -16.22 29.24 10.16
C ILE A 34 -17.48 28.70 9.46
N PRO A 35 -17.87 29.24 8.28
CA PRO A 35 -19.00 28.73 7.52
C PRO A 35 -18.85 27.21 7.29
N SER A 36 -19.96 26.46 7.28
CA SER A 36 -19.93 25.03 6.96
C SER A 36 -19.23 24.83 5.61
N LEU A 37 -18.21 23.97 5.59
CA LEU A 37 -17.52 23.58 4.37
C LEU A 37 -18.11 22.25 3.92
N GLU A 38 -18.81 22.27 2.80
CA GLU A 38 -19.34 21.04 2.21
C GLU A 38 -18.23 20.33 1.42
N PRO A 39 -18.12 18.99 1.55
CA PRO A 39 -17.24 18.19 0.70
C PRO A 39 -17.51 18.44 -0.78
N VAL A 40 -16.43 18.44 -1.58
CA VAL A 40 -16.57 18.31 -3.03
C VAL A 40 -16.85 16.84 -3.29
N ARG A 41 -18.03 16.51 -3.82
CA ARG A 41 -18.46 15.12 -3.94
C ARG A 41 -19.24 14.83 -5.22
N LYS A 42 -19.17 13.58 -5.64
CA LYS A 42 -19.96 12.99 -6.71
C LYS A 42 -20.38 11.58 -6.30
N GLN A 43 -21.55 11.15 -6.78
CA GLN A 43 -22.08 9.83 -6.51
C GLN A 43 -22.04 8.99 -7.78
N VAL A 44 -21.55 7.75 -7.68
CA VAL A 44 -21.55 6.75 -8.75
C VAL A 44 -22.25 5.49 -8.22
N GLY A 45 -23.47 5.22 -8.70
CA GLY A 45 -24.32 4.19 -8.08
C GLY A 45 -24.57 4.49 -6.60
N LYS A 46 -24.30 3.53 -5.72
CA LYS A 46 -24.37 3.74 -4.26
C LYS A 46 -23.10 4.36 -3.64
N LEU A 47 -22.02 4.49 -4.40
CA LEU A 47 -20.74 4.99 -3.88
C LEU A 47 -20.70 6.52 -3.87
N ASN A 48 -20.36 7.10 -2.72
CA ASN A 48 -20.00 8.51 -2.60
C ASN A 48 -18.49 8.67 -2.77
N ILE A 49 -18.06 9.57 -3.65
CA ILE A 49 -16.64 9.89 -3.86
C ILE A 49 -16.48 11.37 -3.52
N SER A 50 -15.51 11.71 -2.65
CA SER A 50 -15.36 13.08 -2.18
C SER A 50 -13.92 13.49 -1.89
N VAL A 51 -13.65 14.78 -1.96
CA VAL A 51 -12.59 15.42 -1.18
C VAL A 51 -13.27 16.06 0.02
N ASP A 52 -12.82 15.70 1.22
CA ASP A 52 -13.42 16.12 2.49
C ASP A 52 -12.57 17.21 3.17
N PRO A 53 -13.16 18.37 3.54
CA PRO A 53 -12.42 19.47 4.15
C PRO A 53 -11.81 19.10 5.51
N ARG A 54 -12.36 18.10 6.23
CA ARG A 54 -11.78 17.62 7.49
C ARG A 54 -10.43 16.95 7.24
N LEU A 55 -10.34 16.08 6.23
CA LEU A 55 -9.08 15.42 5.90
C LEU A 55 -8.08 16.37 5.24
N GLU A 56 -8.57 17.33 4.46
CA GLU A 56 -7.72 18.39 3.91
C GLU A 56 -7.09 19.25 5.02
N LEU A 57 -7.88 19.64 6.02
CA LEU A 57 -7.39 20.37 7.19
C LEU A 57 -6.36 19.57 7.97
N LEU A 58 -6.64 18.29 8.25
CA LEU A 58 -5.69 17.38 8.90
C LEU A 58 -4.38 17.30 8.11
N CYS A 59 -4.45 17.11 6.80
CA CYS A 59 -3.28 16.98 5.94
C CYS A 59 -2.47 18.27 5.84
N ALA A 60 -3.12 19.44 5.86
CA ALA A 60 -2.44 20.72 5.95
C ALA A 60 -1.64 20.83 7.26
N ILE A 61 -2.26 20.51 8.40
CA ILE A 61 -1.59 20.51 9.73
C ILE A 61 -0.43 19.52 9.73
N GLN A 62 -0.66 18.28 9.29
CA GLN A 62 0.38 17.23 9.22
C GLN A 62 1.52 17.64 8.28
N GLY A 63 1.20 18.23 7.13
CA GLY A 63 2.18 18.71 6.16
C GLY A 63 3.10 19.79 6.73
N MET A 64 2.58 20.67 7.59
CA MET A 64 3.33 21.71 8.30
C MET A 64 4.06 21.22 9.55
N SER A 65 3.79 19.99 10.01
CA SER A 65 4.42 19.34 11.17
C SER A 65 5.59 18.41 10.76
N ASP A 66 6.18 17.71 11.73
CA ASP A 66 7.21 16.67 11.50
C ASP A 66 6.60 15.28 11.21
N TYR A 67 5.28 15.21 11.00
CA TYR A 67 4.59 13.97 10.69
C TYR A 67 5.17 13.30 9.44
N GLN A 68 5.63 12.05 9.57
CA GLN A 68 6.42 11.38 8.54
C GLN A 68 5.56 10.83 7.38
N TYR A 69 4.31 10.46 7.65
CA TYR A 69 3.45 9.73 6.71
C TYR A 69 2.53 10.66 5.91
N ILE A 70 3.10 11.68 5.27
CA ILE A 70 2.38 12.66 4.44
C ILE A 70 3.19 12.95 3.16
N GLN A 71 2.51 13.21 2.05
CA GLN A 71 3.16 13.50 0.78
C GLN A 71 3.58 14.97 0.70
N ARG A 72 4.90 15.23 0.75
CA ARG A 72 5.47 16.58 0.59
C ARG A 72 6.12 16.83 -0.77
N ASP A 73 6.38 15.77 -1.53
CA ASP A 73 7.06 15.84 -2.81
C ASP A 73 6.05 15.95 -3.96
N ASN A 74 5.29 17.05 -3.99
CA ASN A 74 4.36 17.36 -5.08
C ASN A 74 4.06 18.86 -5.17
N SER A 75 3.55 19.30 -6.32
CA SER A 75 3.26 20.72 -6.58
C SER A 75 2.16 21.28 -5.68
N TYR A 76 1.21 20.45 -5.26
CA TYR A 76 0.11 20.87 -4.40
C TYR A 76 0.57 21.17 -2.97
N PHE A 77 1.54 20.42 -2.45
CA PHE A 77 2.15 20.70 -1.15
C PHE A 77 2.84 22.07 -1.14
N ASN A 78 3.37 22.56 -2.27
CA ASN A 78 3.92 23.91 -2.33
C ASN A 78 2.85 24.99 -2.08
N ALA A 79 1.63 24.78 -2.57
CA ALA A 79 0.51 25.69 -2.31
C ALA A 79 0.09 25.65 -0.82
N VAL A 80 -0.01 24.46 -0.23
CA VAL A 80 -0.26 24.26 1.21
C VAL A 80 0.82 24.96 2.03
N LYS A 81 2.10 24.64 1.77
CA LYS A 81 3.25 25.21 2.46
C LYS A 81 3.25 26.73 2.36
N SER A 82 3.04 27.29 1.17
CA SER A 82 3.01 28.74 0.97
C SER A 82 1.88 29.41 1.75
N TYR A 83 0.71 28.79 1.84
CA TYR A 83 -0.45 29.37 2.51
C TYR A 83 -0.29 29.32 4.05
N PHE A 84 0.23 28.21 4.58
CA PHE A 84 0.29 27.97 6.03
C PHE A 84 1.63 28.31 6.69
N ALA A 85 2.64 28.75 5.94
CA ALA A 85 4.01 29.00 6.43
C ALA A 85 4.11 29.94 7.65
N SER A 86 3.23 30.94 7.76
CA SER A 86 3.25 31.89 8.88
C SER A 86 2.54 31.39 10.15
N PHE A 87 2.02 30.17 10.13
CA PHE A 87 1.17 29.62 11.20
C PHE A 87 1.78 28.39 11.88
N THR A 88 3.09 28.21 11.77
CA THR A 88 3.81 27.04 12.32
C THR A 88 3.78 26.95 13.85
N ASP A 89 3.53 28.07 14.52
CA ASP A 89 3.51 28.16 15.99
C ASP A 89 2.14 27.83 16.60
N LEU A 90 1.13 27.53 15.77
CA LEU A 90 -0.21 27.15 16.25
C LEU A 90 -0.20 25.75 16.87
N GLN A 91 -0.94 25.58 17.97
CA GLN A 91 -0.91 24.38 18.83
C GLN A 91 -1.20 23.06 18.11
N ALA A 92 -1.95 23.09 17.01
CA ALA A 92 -2.25 21.89 16.24
C ALA A 92 -0.98 21.15 15.79
N ILE A 93 0.07 21.89 15.38
CA ILE A 93 1.33 21.33 14.86
C ILE A 93 2.12 20.57 15.95
N PRO A 94 2.50 21.18 17.10
CA PRO A 94 3.21 20.46 18.16
C PRO A 94 2.36 19.33 18.76
N ILE A 95 1.03 19.46 18.83
CA ILE A 95 0.16 18.37 19.28
C ILE A 95 0.20 17.20 18.29
N THR A 96 0.12 17.45 16.98
CA THR A 96 0.29 16.40 15.95
C THR A 96 1.61 15.65 16.14
N ASN A 97 2.72 16.36 16.35
CA ASN A 97 4.02 15.76 16.59
C ASN A 97 4.05 14.91 17.86
N LYS A 98 3.52 15.43 18.97
CA LYS A 98 3.44 14.72 20.25
C LYS A 98 2.61 13.43 20.14
N LEU A 99 1.42 13.53 19.55
CA LEU A 99 0.51 12.40 19.37
C LEU A 99 1.12 11.34 18.45
N ALA A 100 1.74 11.74 17.34
CA ALA A 100 2.44 10.81 16.46
C ALA A 100 3.57 10.05 17.19
N GLY A 101 4.33 10.75 18.06
CA GLY A 101 5.41 10.16 18.85
C GLY A 101 4.96 9.09 19.86
N ILE A 102 3.69 9.10 20.28
CA ILE A 102 3.12 8.10 21.19
C ILE A 102 2.27 7.04 20.48
N GLY A 103 2.34 6.98 19.14
CA GLY A 103 1.66 5.96 18.34
C GLY A 103 0.27 6.36 17.83
N PHE A 104 -0.13 7.62 17.92
CA PHE A 104 -1.33 8.14 17.24
C PHE A 104 -0.96 8.61 15.81
N SER A 105 -0.74 7.63 14.94
CA SER A 105 -0.22 7.80 13.58
C SER A 105 -0.96 6.86 12.60
N TYR A 106 -0.66 6.96 11.31
CA TYR A 106 -1.31 6.21 10.24
C TYR A 106 -2.83 6.44 10.20
N ASP A 107 -3.62 5.40 10.51
CA ASP A 107 -5.07 5.34 10.46
C ASP A 107 -5.76 6.20 11.55
N ALA A 108 -5.19 6.27 12.76
CA ALA A 108 -5.82 6.90 13.92
C ALA A 108 -6.20 8.39 13.72
N PRO A 109 -5.30 9.28 13.25
CA PRO A 109 -5.68 10.67 13.01
C PRO A 109 -6.72 10.83 11.90
N VAL A 110 -6.70 9.96 10.88
CA VAL A 110 -7.68 9.98 9.78
C VAL A 110 -9.06 9.59 10.30
N ALA A 111 -9.15 8.49 11.05
CA ALA A 111 -10.38 8.07 11.69
C ALA A 111 -10.93 9.11 12.65
N PHE A 112 -10.08 9.71 13.48
CA PHE A 112 -10.47 10.75 14.42
C PHE A 112 -11.23 11.90 13.74
N MET A 113 -10.77 12.36 12.57
CA MET A 113 -11.49 13.38 11.80
C MET A 113 -12.89 12.92 11.36
N LEU A 114 -13.11 11.62 11.13
CA LEU A 114 -14.43 11.10 10.79
C LEU A 114 -15.40 11.14 11.98
N TYR A 115 -14.92 11.19 13.22
CA TYR A 115 -15.74 11.41 14.44
C TYR A 115 -16.08 12.88 14.67
N LEU A 116 -15.58 13.79 13.82
CA LEU A 116 -15.86 15.22 13.89
C LEU A 116 -16.87 15.65 12.82
N THR A 117 -17.54 16.79 13.06
CA THR A 117 -18.40 17.44 12.08
C THR A 117 -17.58 17.98 10.91
N CYS A 118 -18.18 18.01 9.71
CA CYS A 118 -17.57 18.59 8.51
C CYS A 118 -17.62 20.13 8.51
N SER A 119 -18.39 20.72 9.42
CA SER A 119 -18.40 22.17 9.64
C SER A 119 -17.01 22.64 10.06
N GLY A 120 -16.65 23.89 9.75
CA GLY A 120 -15.33 24.44 10.12
C GLY A 120 -15.04 24.47 11.63
N GLU A 121 -16.01 24.10 12.47
CA GLU A 121 -15.83 23.91 13.90
C GLU A 121 -15.20 22.55 14.27
N CYS A 122 -15.27 21.53 13.40
CA CYS A 122 -14.78 20.16 13.67
C CYS A 122 -15.21 19.62 15.05
N LYS A 123 -16.48 19.83 15.44
CA LYS A 123 -17.00 19.41 16.75
C LYS A 123 -17.15 17.88 16.80
N PRO A 124 -16.99 17.23 17.96
CA PRO A 124 -17.34 15.83 18.10
C PRO A 124 -18.81 15.61 17.71
N ARG A 125 -19.07 14.67 16.80
CA ARG A 125 -20.44 14.28 16.41
C ARG A 125 -20.86 12.92 16.98
N LEU A 126 -19.88 12.16 17.47
CA LEU A 126 -20.02 10.83 18.06
C LEU A 126 -19.02 10.70 19.21
N PRO A 127 -19.28 9.87 20.24
CA PRO A 127 -18.24 9.46 21.18
C PRO A 127 -17.05 8.83 20.45
N TYR A 128 -15.82 9.14 20.87
CA TYR A 128 -14.64 8.56 20.26
C TYR A 128 -14.57 7.05 20.53
N ALA A 129 -14.13 6.28 19.54
CA ALA A 129 -13.92 4.85 19.73
C ALA A 129 -12.79 4.56 20.73
N ASP A 130 -12.93 3.47 21.49
CA ASP A 130 -11.95 3.05 22.50
C ASP A 130 -10.53 2.93 21.96
N TYR A 131 -10.36 2.47 20.72
CA TYR A 131 -9.03 2.36 20.11
C TYR A 131 -8.38 3.73 19.87
N LEU A 132 -9.16 4.76 19.52
CA LEU A 132 -8.66 6.12 19.36
C LEU A 132 -8.22 6.68 20.71
N ILE A 133 -9.05 6.49 21.74
CA ILE A 133 -8.74 6.89 23.12
C ILE A 133 -7.46 6.20 23.60
N LYS A 134 -7.34 4.90 23.37
CA LYS A 134 -6.16 4.10 23.72
C LYS A 134 -4.90 4.61 23.00
N ARG A 135 -4.97 4.84 21.69
CA ARG A 135 -3.81 5.32 20.90
C ARG A 135 -3.41 6.76 21.24
N ALA A 136 -4.37 7.60 21.62
CA ALA A 136 -4.10 8.95 22.11
C ALA A 136 -3.68 8.98 23.60
N GLN A 137 -3.75 7.84 24.30
CA GLN A 137 -3.51 7.71 25.74
C GLN A 137 -4.45 8.55 26.61
N GLY A 138 -5.69 8.75 26.15
CA GLY A 138 -6.74 9.41 26.91
C GLY A 138 -7.61 10.32 26.04
N GLU A 139 -8.90 10.36 26.37
CA GLU A 139 -9.90 11.18 25.68
C GLU A 139 -9.59 12.69 25.80
N GLN A 140 -9.00 13.12 26.92
CA GLN A 140 -8.56 14.51 27.11
C GLN A 140 -7.62 14.99 25.99
N TYR A 141 -6.71 14.14 25.51
CA TYR A 141 -5.77 14.51 24.45
C TYR A 141 -6.44 14.58 23.07
N LEU A 142 -7.50 13.80 22.85
CA LEU A 142 -8.34 13.92 21.65
C LEU A 142 -9.13 15.23 21.67
N ASN A 143 -9.66 15.62 22.82
CA ASN A 143 -10.37 16.89 22.99
C ASN A 143 -9.42 18.09 22.82
N GLU A 144 -8.22 18.05 23.41
CA GLU A 144 -7.17 19.06 23.19
C GLU A 144 -6.81 19.18 21.71
N TYR A 145 -6.65 18.04 21.02
CA TYR A 145 -6.31 18.05 19.60
C TYR A 145 -7.46 18.58 18.74
N GLN A 146 -8.71 18.23 19.04
CA GLN A 146 -9.89 18.78 18.37
C GLN A 146 -9.93 20.31 18.48
N GLN A 147 -9.73 20.85 19.68
CA GLN A 147 -9.72 22.29 19.93
C GLN A 147 -8.59 22.97 19.15
N ALA A 148 -7.40 22.38 19.14
CA ALA A 148 -6.26 22.90 18.40
C ALA A 148 -6.49 22.90 16.88
N ILE A 149 -7.12 21.86 16.33
CA ILE A 149 -7.51 21.78 14.91
C ILE A 149 -8.53 22.87 14.57
N HIS A 150 -9.53 23.07 15.44
CA HIS A 150 -10.50 24.15 15.25
C HIS A 150 -9.83 25.53 15.26
N GLU A 151 -8.97 25.79 16.25
CA GLU A 151 -8.22 27.04 16.35
C GLU A 151 -7.33 27.27 15.12
N PHE A 152 -6.67 26.21 14.62
CA PHE A 152 -5.91 26.26 13.38
C PHE A 152 -6.80 26.71 12.22
N ALA A 153 -7.94 26.04 12.00
CA ALA A 153 -8.85 26.39 10.93
C ALA A 153 -9.32 27.85 10.98
N VAL A 154 -9.57 28.38 12.18
CA VAL A 154 -10.03 29.77 12.39
C VAL A 154 -8.89 30.74 12.08
N LYS A 155 -7.74 30.56 12.72
CA LYS A 155 -6.61 31.50 12.64
C LYS A 155 -5.97 31.52 11.26
N THR A 156 -6.02 30.41 10.52
CA THR A 156 -5.49 30.33 9.15
C THR A 156 -6.52 30.72 8.10
N ASN A 157 -7.77 31.03 8.47
CA ASN A 157 -8.87 31.25 7.51
C ASN A 157 -9.00 30.08 6.52
N PHE A 158 -9.00 28.84 7.02
CA PHE A 158 -8.96 27.62 6.21
C PHE A 158 -10.08 27.55 5.17
N ASN A 159 -11.25 28.13 5.44
CA ASN A 159 -12.33 28.26 4.47
C ASN A 159 -11.93 29.03 3.20
N GLN A 160 -11.03 30.02 3.30
CA GLN A 160 -10.51 30.72 2.13
C GLN A 160 -9.58 29.80 1.33
N PHE A 161 -8.67 29.08 1.99
CA PHE A 161 -7.82 28.08 1.34
C PHE A 161 -8.66 27.03 0.58
N TRP A 162 -9.68 26.48 1.25
CA TRP A 162 -10.61 25.51 0.65
C TRP A 162 -11.31 26.07 -0.60
N LYS A 163 -11.85 27.30 -0.51
CA LYS A 163 -12.52 27.95 -1.65
C LYS A 163 -11.58 28.19 -2.82
N GLN A 164 -10.33 28.59 -2.57
CA GLN A 164 -9.32 28.81 -3.60
C GLN A 164 -8.96 27.52 -4.36
N HIS A 165 -8.99 26.37 -3.69
CA HIS A 165 -8.63 25.07 -4.28
C HIS A 165 -9.84 24.23 -4.72
N LYS A 166 -11.08 24.72 -4.54
CA LYS A 166 -12.29 23.97 -4.88
C LYS A 166 -12.34 23.49 -6.33
N SER A 167 -11.84 24.30 -7.29
CA SER A 167 -11.74 23.91 -8.70
C SER A 167 -10.77 22.73 -8.93
N PHE A 168 -9.67 22.68 -8.18
CA PHE A 168 -8.72 21.57 -8.20
C PHE A 168 -9.35 20.30 -7.66
N TYR A 169 -10.03 20.36 -6.51
CA TYR A 169 -10.75 19.22 -5.94
C TYR A 169 -11.87 18.70 -6.86
N ASN A 170 -12.62 19.60 -7.52
CA ASN A 170 -13.63 19.20 -8.50
C ASN A 170 -13.03 18.38 -9.63
N GLN A 171 -11.86 18.78 -10.17
CA GLN A 171 -11.21 18.02 -11.23
C GLN A 171 -10.76 16.63 -10.77
N ILE A 172 -10.22 16.50 -9.55
CA ILE A 172 -9.88 15.18 -8.97
C ILE A 172 -11.12 14.28 -8.95
N ILE A 173 -12.26 14.81 -8.47
CA ILE A 173 -13.49 14.04 -8.31
C ILE A 173 -14.14 13.70 -9.64
N GLU A 174 -14.17 14.63 -10.60
CA GLU A 174 -14.71 14.36 -11.94
C GLU A 174 -13.91 13.27 -12.66
N LEU A 175 -12.57 13.35 -12.63
CA LEU A 175 -11.70 12.34 -13.24
C LEU A 175 -11.83 10.99 -12.53
N SER A 176 -11.81 10.96 -11.20
CA SER A 176 -11.89 9.70 -10.44
C SER A 176 -13.27 9.04 -10.58
N ALA A 177 -14.36 9.83 -10.63
CA ALA A 177 -15.71 9.29 -10.81
C ALA A 177 -15.93 8.78 -12.25
N PHE A 178 -15.29 9.40 -13.25
CA PHE A 178 -15.37 8.96 -14.63
C PHE A 178 -14.86 7.52 -14.80
N GLU A 179 -13.75 7.17 -14.14
CA GLU A 179 -13.13 5.83 -14.15
C GLU A 179 -14.03 4.70 -13.64
N LEU A 180 -15.14 5.03 -12.97
CA LEU A 180 -16.06 4.05 -12.37
C LEU A 180 -17.46 4.05 -12.99
N SER A 181 -17.69 4.93 -13.95
CA SER A 181 -19.03 5.22 -14.47
C SER A 181 -19.71 4.04 -15.19
N GLU A 182 -18.96 2.97 -15.50
CA GLU A 182 -19.45 1.79 -16.22
C GLU A 182 -20.39 0.90 -15.40
N MET A 183 -20.27 0.86 -14.07
CA MET A 183 -21.02 -0.07 -13.21
C MET A 183 -21.16 0.46 -11.78
N ASP A 184 -22.22 0.01 -11.08
CA ASP A 184 -22.31 0.12 -9.63
C ASP A 184 -21.44 -0.94 -8.94
N TRP A 185 -20.22 -0.55 -8.57
CA TRP A 185 -19.24 -1.41 -7.90
C TRP A 185 -19.64 -1.81 -6.48
N ILE A 186 -20.49 -1.03 -5.82
CA ILE A 186 -21.05 -1.37 -4.51
C ILE A 186 -22.11 -2.45 -4.66
N PHE A 187 -22.93 -2.41 -5.71
CA PHE A 187 -23.83 -3.51 -6.00
C PHE A 187 -23.07 -4.83 -6.19
N ALA A 188 -21.93 -4.83 -6.88
CA ALA A 188 -21.08 -6.01 -7.01
C ALA A 188 -20.62 -6.54 -5.64
N LEU A 189 -20.20 -5.64 -4.74
CA LEU A 189 -19.78 -5.98 -3.39
C LEU A 189 -20.94 -6.54 -2.54
N GLU A 190 -22.06 -5.82 -2.46
CA GLU A 190 -23.25 -6.24 -1.71
C GLU A 190 -23.82 -7.57 -2.23
N LYS A 191 -23.83 -7.76 -3.56
CA LYS A 191 -24.23 -9.03 -4.18
C LYS A 191 -23.27 -10.15 -3.80
N TYR A 192 -21.97 -9.86 -3.70
CA TYR A 192 -20.98 -10.87 -3.32
C TYR A 192 -21.24 -11.40 -1.92
N PHE A 193 -21.39 -10.49 -0.93
CA PHE A 193 -21.58 -10.81 0.48
C PHE A 193 -23.02 -11.16 0.86
N ASN A 194 -23.98 -10.82 -0.01
CA ASN A 194 -25.42 -10.88 0.23
C ASN A 194 -25.83 -10.13 1.51
N SER A 195 -25.24 -8.94 1.71
CA SER A 195 -25.50 -8.04 2.83
C SER A 195 -25.19 -6.60 2.43
N SER A 196 -25.59 -5.63 3.27
CA SER A 196 -25.45 -4.20 2.95
C SER A 196 -25.23 -3.34 4.19
N HIS A 197 -24.47 -2.26 4.02
CA HIS A 197 -24.23 -1.22 5.02
C HIS A 197 -25.09 0.04 4.79
N ASN A 198 -24.93 1.07 5.63
CA ASN A 198 -25.71 2.30 5.53
C ASN A 198 -25.25 3.16 4.34
N SER A 199 -23.93 3.35 4.21
CA SER A 199 -23.34 4.12 3.13
C SER A 199 -21.92 3.65 2.82
N TYR A 200 -21.44 3.98 1.63
CA TYR A 200 -20.11 3.65 1.13
C TYR A 200 -19.45 4.92 0.62
N ASN A 201 -18.33 5.29 1.23
CA ASN A 201 -17.72 6.60 1.02
C ASN A 201 -16.23 6.45 0.74
N ILE A 202 -15.77 6.96 -0.40
CA ILE A 202 -14.35 7.16 -0.68
C ILE A 202 -14.02 8.63 -0.50
N ILE A 203 -13.02 8.88 0.34
CA ILE A 203 -12.47 10.21 0.58
C ILE A 203 -11.07 10.24 -0.02
N ILE A 204 -10.91 11.00 -1.09
CA ILE A 204 -9.64 11.23 -1.75
C ILE A 204 -8.98 12.43 -1.08
N SER A 205 -7.76 12.26 -0.58
CA SER A 205 -6.99 13.34 0.02
C SER A 205 -5.69 13.54 -0.75
N PRO A 206 -5.44 14.75 -1.31
CA PRO A 206 -4.29 14.99 -2.16
C PRO A 206 -2.93 14.74 -1.50
N LEU A 207 -2.79 15.05 -0.20
CA LEU A 207 -1.52 14.92 0.52
C LEU A 207 -1.43 13.67 1.41
N LEU A 208 -2.54 12.98 1.64
CA LEU A 208 -2.54 11.74 2.43
C LEU A 208 -1.57 10.72 1.82
N ARG A 209 -0.96 9.89 2.65
CA ARG A 209 -0.14 8.75 2.22
C ARG A 209 -0.80 7.45 2.66
N GLY A 210 -1.00 6.52 1.72
CA GLY A 210 -1.62 5.22 1.96
C GLY A 210 -3.14 5.20 1.71
N GLY A 211 -3.75 4.08 2.06
CA GLY A 211 -5.20 3.88 2.06
C GLY A 211 -5.64 3.39 3.44
N TYR A 212 -6.78 3.89 3.93
CA TYR A 212 -7.29 3.54 5.26
C TYR A 212 -8.81 3.33 5.25
N GLY A 213 -9.24 2.11 5.59
CA GLY A 213 -10.63 1.72 5.74
C GLY A 213 -11.18 1.93 7.15
N PHE A 214 -12.39 2.48 7.25
CA PHE A 214 -13.08 2.70 8.52
C PHE A 214 -14.56 2.33 8.43
N SER A 215 -15.10 1.94 9.58
CA SER A 215 -16.49 1.59 9.79
C SER A 215 -17.03 2.45 10.92
N ILE A 216 -17.91 3.40 10.62
CA ILE A 216 -18.48 4.31 11.64
C ILE A 216 -19.94 3.92 11.92
N PRO A 217 -20.38 3.80 13.19
CA PRO A 217 -21.79 3.52 13.48
C PRO A 217 -22.73 4.59 12.89
N ALA A 218 -23.82 4.13 12.29
CA ALA A 218 -24.92 4.97 11.82
C ALA A 218 -26.13 4.82 12.74
N GLU A 219 -27.04 5.81 12.74
CA GLU A 219 -28.22 5.84 13.62
C GLU A 219 -29.17 4.66 13.42
N ASN A 220 -29.21 4.09 12.21
CA ASN A 220 -30.06 2.95 11.88
C ASN A 220 -29.48 1.59 12.31
N GLY A 221 -28.42 1.57 13.12
CA GLY A 221 -27.76 0.35 13.60
C GLY A 221 -26.84 -0.33 12.57
N LYS A 222 -26.78 0.18 11.32
CA LYS A 222 -25.75 -0.21 10.35
C LYS A 222 -24.51 0.67 10.51
N LYS A 223 -23.55 0.52 9.59
CA LYS A 223 -22.29 1.28 9.58
C LYS A 223 -22.18 2.11 8.30
N ASP A 224 -21.60 3.29 8.40
CA ASP A 224 -21.07 4.08 7.29
C ASP A 224 -19.64 3.62 7.02
N LEU A 225 -19.38 3.11 5.82
CA LEU A 225 -18.07 2.65 5.42
C LEU A 225 -17.30 3.79 4.77
N TYR A 226 -16.03 3.93 5.14
CA TYR A 226 -15.11 4.92 4.60
C TYR A 226 -13.84 4.26 4.10
N ALA A 227 -13.33 4.70 2.96
CA ALA A 227 -11.97 4.42 2.50
C ALA A 227 -11.31 5.75 2.16
N CYS A 228 -10.28 6.10 2.94
CA CYS A 228 -9.55 7.36 2.82
C CYS A 228 -8.26 7.11 2.04
N LEU A 229 -8.15 7.65 0.82
CA LEU A 229 -7.17 7.23 -0.16
C LEU A 229 -6.26 8.38 -0.59
N SER A 230 -4.97 8.06 -0.73
CA SER A 230 -3.95 8.94 -1.30
C SER A 230 -4.03 9.01 -2.82
N LEU A 231 -3.48 10.09 -3.40
CA LEU A 231 -3.24 10.19 -4.84
C LEU A 231 -1.79 9.81 -5.21
N ASP A 232 -1.61 9.24 -6.40
CA ASP A 232 -0.27 9.08 -7.00
C ASP A 232 0.11 10.33 -7.81
N TRP A 233 1.14 11.02 -7.34
CA TRP A 233 1.67 12.24 -7.94
C TRP A 233 2.74 12.02 -9.01
N LYS A 234 3.10 10.76 -9.33
CA LYS A 234 4.14 10.45 -10.33
C LYS A 234 3.75 10.82 -11.76
N ARG A 235 2.46 11.10 -12.03
CA ARG A 235 1.97 11.59 -13.32
C ARG A 235 2.22 13.11 -13.41
N ASN A 236 3.47 13.49 -13.70
CA ASN A 236 3.82 14.90 -13.88
C ASN A 236 2.95 15.56 -14.97
N ASP A 237 2.55 16.81 -14.72
CA ASP A 237 1.79 17.72 -15.61
C ASP A 237 0.29 17.43 -15.82
N ARG A 238 -0.34 16.60 -14.98
CA ARG A 238 -1.82 16.40 -14.98
C ARG A 238 -2.40 16.48 -13.58
N ILE A 239 -3.69 16.79 -13.49
CA ILE A 239 -4.45 16.66 -12.23
C ILE A 239 -4.37 15.19 -11.79
N PRO A 240 -3.87 14.87 -10.59
CA PRO A 240 -3.86 13.51 -10.11
C PRO A 240 -5.29 13.04 -9.82
N PHE A 241 -5.55 11.77 -10.08
CA PHE A 241 -6.85 11.16 -9.84
C PHE A 241 -6.66 9.67 -9.54
N LEU A 242 -7.65 9.05 -8.92
CA LEU A 242 -7.66 7.60 -8.74
C LEU A 242 -8.10 6.94 -10.04
N ASN A 243 -7.21 6.16 -10.65
CA ASN A 243 -7.57 5.37 -11.83
C ASN A 243 -8.41 4.15 -11.44
N ARG A 244 -9.09 3.53 -12.42
CA ARG A 244 -9.97 2.38 -12.19
C ARG A 244 -9.32 1.25 -11.37
N SER A 245 -8.09 0.85 -11.70
CA SER A 245 -7.41 -0.27 -11.03
C SER A 245 -7.13 0.02 -9.56
N ASP A 246 -6.58 1.21 -9.26
CA ASP A 246 -6.33 1.64 -7.88
C ASP A 246 -7.65 1.70 -7.11
N PHE A 247 -8.68 2.25 -7.75
CA PHE A 247 -9.98 2.45 -7.14
C PHE A 247 -10.64 1.12 -6.75
N LEU A 248 -10.67 0.14 -7.65
CA LEU A 248 -11.31 -1.15 -7.37
C LEU A 248 -10.53 -1.96 -6.34
N PHE A 249 -9.20 -1.91 -6.38
CA PHE A 249 -8.37 -2.54 -5.37
C PHE A 249 -8.71 -2.01 -3.97
N TYR A 250 -8.68 -0.69 -3.76
CA TYR A 250 -8.98 -0.11 -2.46
C TYR A 250 -10.45 -0.25 -2.08
N LEU A 251 -11.38 -0.11 -3.02
CA LEU A 251 -12.81 -0.23 -2.73
C LEU A 251 -13.15 -1.62 -2.20
N TRP A 252 -12.73 -2.69 -2.88
CA TRP A 252 -13.04 -4.06 -2.44
C TRP A 252 -12.23 -4.48 -1.22
N HIS A 253 -10.96 -4.07 -1.12
CA HIS A 253 -10.12 -4.40 0.02
C HIS A 253 -10.57 -3.69 1.31
N GLU A 254 -10.64 -2.35 1.29
CA GLU A 254 -10.95 -1.55 2.48
C GLU A 254 -12.39 -1.78 2.97
N PHE A 255 -13.37 -1.85 2.06
CA PHE A 255 -14.73 -2.19 2.47
C PHE A 255 -14.86 -3.66 2.88
N GLY A 256 -14.08 -4.55 2.28
CA GLY A 256 -14.02 -5.97 2.63
C GLY A 256 -13.79 -6.21 4.12
N HIS A 257 -12.94 -5.41 4.78
CA HIS A 257 -12.75 -5.48 6.24
C HIS A 257 -14.05 -5.33 7.03
N SER A 258 -14.97 -4.48 6.57
CA SER A 258 -16.24 -4.24 7.27
C SER A 258 -17.24 -5.38 7.12
N PHE A 259 -17.09 -6.22 6.09
CA PHE A 259 -17.90 -7.43 5.87
C PHE A 259 -17.25 -8.68 6.46
N VAL A 260 -15.92 -8.75 6.50
CA VAL A 260 -15.18 -9.97 6.88
C VAL A 260 -14.82 -9.96 8.36
N ASN A 261 -14.15 -8.92 8.87
CA ASN A 261 -13.59 -8.94 10.23
C ASN A 261 -14.64 -9.25 11.31
N PRO A 262 -15.82 -8.58 11.35
CA PRO A 262 -16.82 -8.84 12.38
C PRO A 262 -17.40 -10.26 12.32
N GLU A 263 -17.32 -10.91 11.16
CA GLU A 263 -17.86 -12.24 10.94
C GLU A 263 -16.86 -13.32 11.34
N VAL A 264 -15.57 -13.09 11.09
CA VAL A 264 -14.47 -13.97 11.53
C VAL A 264 -14.26 -13.88 13.04
N GLU A 265 -14.34 -12.68 13.62
CA GLU A 265 -14.16 -12.42 15.06
C GLU A 265 -15.18 -13.13 15.95
N LYS A 266 -16.30 -13.64 15.38
CA LYS A 266 -17.28 -14.49 16.09
C LYS A 266 -16.73 -15.87 16.47
N TYR A 267 -15.57 -16.27 15.93
CA TYR A 267 -15.00 -17.62 16.09
C TYR A 267 -13.58 -17.60 16.72
N PRO A 268 -13.41 -17.00 17.91
CA PRO A 268 -12.09 -16.88 18.56
C PRO A 268 -11.42 -18.23 18.79
N GLU A 269 -12.19 -19.29 19.03
CA GLU A 269 -11.69 -20.65 19.21
C GLU A 269 -11.07 -21.25 17.93
N ILE A 270 -11.58 -20.88 16.74
CA ILE A 270 -10.99 -21.30 15.47
C ILE A 270 -9.69 -20.52 15.21
N ILE A 271 -9.70 -19.22 15.49
CA ILE A 271 -8.54 -18.34 15.35
C ILE A 271 -7.40 -18.87 16.24
N GLU A 272 -7.69 -19.15 17.52
CA GLU A 272 -6.66 -19.61 18.46
C GLU A 272 -6.09 -20.97 18.07
N ARG A 273 -6.92 -21.96 17.73
CA ARG A 273 -6.42 -23.29 17.38
C ARG A 273 -5.61 -23.32 16.08
N THR A 274 -5.87 -22.38 15.17
CA THR A 274 -5.15 -22.26 13.90
C THR A 274 -3.94 -21.32 13.98
N SER A 275 -3.66 -20.70 15.13
CA SER A 275 -2.58 -19.73 15.33
C SER A 275 -1.18 -20.23 14.95
N ALA A 276 -0.96 -21.55 14.99
CA ALA A 276 0.26 -22.18 14.53
C ALA A 276 0.62 -21.86 13.06
N LEU A 277 -0.38 -21.56 12.23
CA LEU A 277 -0.21 -21.15 10.83
C LEU A 277 0.49 -19.80 10.67
N PHE A 278 0.57 -18.97 11.71
CA PHE A 278 1.28 -17.71 11.61
C PHE A 278 2.80 -17.90 11.58
N LYS A 279 3.32 -18.89 12.32
CA LYS A 279 4.76 -19.07 12.55
C LYS A 279 5.59 -19.18 11.26
N PRO A 280 5.17 -19.91 10.20
CA PRO A 280 5.94 -19.99 8.96
C PRO A 280 6.03 -18.68 8.17
N ILE A 281 5.06 -17.78 8.34
CA ILE A 281 4.94 -16.52 7.56
C ILE A 281 5.19 -15.26 8.39
N GLN A 282 5.36 -15.39 9.72
CA GLN A 282 5.33 -14.28 10.68
C GLN A 282 6.30 -13.13 10.33
N ASP A 283 7.50 -13.43 9.84
CA ASP A 283 8.53 -12.41 9.62
C ASP A 283 8.16 -11.54 8.41
N LYS A 284 7.62 -12.17 7.36
CA LYS A 284 7.11 -11.49 6.17
C LYS A 284 5.83 -10.70 6.47
N MET A 285 4.95 -11.25 7.30
CA MET A 285 3.71 -10.61 7.72
C MET A 285 3.96 -9.38 8.61
N ARG A 286 4.86 -9.49 9.61
CA ARG A 286 5.22 -8.37 10.49
C ARG A 286 5.87 -7.21 9.76
N ASN A 287 6.69 -7.48 8.74
CA ASN A 287 7.25 -6.45 7.87
C ASN A 287 6.18 -5.69 7.07
N GLN A 288 5.00 -6.27 6.91
CA GLN A 288 3.82 -5.68 6.27
C GLN A 288 2.82 -5.13 7.32
N ALA A 289 3.24 -4.96 8.57
CA ALA A 289 2.43 -4.52 9.71
C ALA A 289 1.33 -5.49 10.17
N TYR A 290 1.36 -6.75 9.73
CA TYR A 290 0.46 -7.80 10.21
C TYR A 290 1.09 -8.52 11.42
N GLY A 291 0.65 -8.11 12.62
CA GLY A 291 1.31 -8.45 13.89
C GLY A 291 0.94 -9.82 14.48
N ASP A 292 -0.25 -10.34 14.14
CA ASP A 292 -0.81 -11.56 14.70
C ASP A 292 -1.61 -12.37 13.67
N TRP A 293 -1.98 -13.60 14.06
CA TRP A 293 -2.68 -14.55 13.20
C TRP A 293 -4.09 -14.11 12.82
N ASN A 294 -4.84 -13.48 13.73
CA ASN A 294 -6.21 -13.02 13.45
C ASN A 294 -6.18 -11.99 12.31
N ILE A 295 -5.26 -11.03 12.40
CA ILE A 295 -5.04 -10.03 11.34
C ILE A 295 -4.69 -10.74 10.04
N CYS A 296 -3.72 -11.66 10.05
CA CYS A 296 -3.33 -12.39 8.84
C CYS A 296 -4.47 -13.19 8.23
N MET A 297 -5.27 -13.89 9.03
CA MET A 297 -6.40 -14.70 8.54
C MET A 297 -7.43 -13.82 7.83
N ASN A 298 -7.81 -12.69 8.43
CA ASN A 298 -8.74 -11.74 7.81
C ASN A 298 -8.19 -11.21 6.48
N GLU A 299 -6.90 -10.84 6.45
CA GLU A 299 -6.22 -10.39 5.24
C GLU A 299 -6.22 -11.44 4.13
N HIS A 300 -5.95 -12.72 4.44
CA HIS A 300 -6.02 -13.80 3.45
C HIS A 300 -7.41 -13.90 2.83
N ILE A 301 -8.46 -13.83 3.65
CA ILE A 301 -9.85 -13.89 3.19
C ILE A 301 -10.19 -12.70 2.30
N ILE A 302 -9.87 -11.48 2.75
CA ILE A 302 -10.20 -10.25 2.02
C ILE A 302 -9.44 -10.19 0.69
N ARG A 303 -8.16 -10.54 0.68
CA ARG A 303 -7.34 -10.60 -0.54
C ARG A 303 -7.85 -11.66 -1.50
N ALA A 304 -8.28 -12.82 -1.00
CA ALA A 304 -8.93 -13.83 -1.83
C ALA A 304 -10.24 -13.34 -2.44
N ILE A 305 -11.10 -12.65 -1.67
CA ILE A 305 -12.33 -12.03 -2.18
C ILE A 305 -12.01 -10.99 -3.26
N ASN A 306 -10.98 -10.18 -3.07
CA ASN A 306 -10.51 -9.20 -4.06
C ASN A 306 -10.12 -9.88 -5.39
N ILE A 307 -9.41 -11.01 -5.34
CA ILE A 307 -9.08 -11.83 -6.51
C ILE A 307 -10.35 -12.38 -7.18
N ARG A 308 -11.33 -12.89 -6.40
CA ARG A 308 -12.61 -13.39 -6.94
C ARG A 308 -13.39 -12.30 -7.67
N LEU A 309 -13.50 -11.11 -7.07
CA LEU A 309 -14.18 -9.96 -7.66
C LEU A 309 -13.46 -9.45 -8.91
N THR A 310 -12.13 -9.37 -8.87
CA THR A 310 -11.29 -9.03 -10.02
C THR A 310 -11.56 -9.98 -11.20
N GLY A 311 -11.54 -11.28 -10.95
CA GLY A 311 -11.80 -12.29 -11.99
C GLY A 311 -13.20 -12.17 -12.60
N LYS A 312 -14.20 -11.84 -11.78
CA LYS A 312 -15.60 -11.74 -12.20
C LYS A 312 -15.92 -10.48 -12.98
N TYR A 313 -15.31 -9.34 -12.64
CA TYR A 313 -15.73 -8.03 -13.15
C TYR A 313 -14.66 -7.29 -13.96
N ILE A 314 -13.39 -7.69 -13.88
CA ILE A 314 -12.29 -7.08 -14.63
C ILE A 314 -11.78 -8.07 -15.67
N GLY A 315 -11.36 -9.25 -15.22
CA GLY A 315 -10.81 -10.29 -16.08
C GLY A 315 -10.01 -11.33 -15.31
N GLN A 316 -9.96 -12.55 -15.84
CA GLN A 316 -9.21 -13.64 -15.22
C GLN A 316 -7.70 -13.38 -15.24
N ALA A 317 -7.18 -12.74 -16.30
CA ALA A 317 -5.76 -12.43 -16.41
C ALA A 317 -5.28 -11.50 -15.28
N GLU A 318 -6.07 -10.46 -14.95
CA GLU A 318 -5.81 -9.54 -13.85
C GLU A 318 -5.91 -10.25 -12.50
N ALA A 319 -6.87 -11.18 -12.35
CA ALA A 319 -7.02 -11.97 -11.14
C ALA A 319 -5.83 -12.90 -10.90
N ASP A 320 -5.30 -13.53 -11.95
CA ASP A 320 -4.12 -14.40 -11.89
C ASP A 320 -2.87 -13.58 -11.53
N LEU A 321 -2.76 -12.37 -12.06
CA LEU A 321 -1.68 -11.43 -11.73
C LEU A 321 -1.74 -10.98 -10.27
N LEU A 322 -2.95 -10.67 -9.77
CA LEU A 322 -3.17 -10.33 -8.36
C LEU A 322 -2.85 -11.52 -7.45
N LEU A 323 -3.32 -12.73 -7.77
CA LEU A 323 -2.97 -13.95 -7.04
C LEU A 323 -1.45 -14.17 -6.96
N LYS A 324 -0.74 -14.02 -8.09
CA LYS A 324 0.72 -14.12 -8.11
C LYS A 324 1.37 -13.09 -7.18
N ASN A 325 0.86 -11.85 -7.15
CA ASN A 325 1.36 -10.82 -6.24
C ASN A 325 1.11 -11.15 -4.77
N GLU A 326 -0.07 -11.68 -4.43
CA GLU A 326 -0.38 -12.08 -3.05
C GLU A 326 0.49 -13.24 -2.57
N LEU A 327 0.71 -14.25 -3.42
CA LEU A 327 1.63 -15.35 -3.12
C LEU A 327 3.06 -14.83 -2.89
N ASN A 328 3.54 -13.89 -3.71
CA ASN A 328 4.84 -13.24 -3.54
C ASN A 328 4.95 -12.46 -2.22
N ASN A 329 3.83 -11.92 -1.74
CA ASN A 329 3.73 -11.24 -0.44
C ASN A 329 3.55 -12.20 0.74
N SER A 330 3.73 -13.51 0.51
CA SER A 330 3.64 -14.60 1.51
C SER A 330 2.22 -14.88 2.01
N PHE A 331 1.17 -14.54 1.25
CA PHE A 331 -0.19 -15.01 1.50
C PHE A 331 -0.36 -16.47 1.03
N VAL A 332 0.41 -17.37 1.65
CA VAL A 332 0.57 -18.77 1.20
C VAL A 332 -0.70 -19.62 1.32
N TYR A 333 -1.67 -19.20 2.13
CA TYR A 333 -2.92 -19.92 2.33
C TYR A 333 -4.06 -19.46 1.40
N ILE A 334 -3.77 -18.55 0.46
CA ILE A 334 -4.81 -17.87 -0.32
C ILE A 334 -5.52 -18.78 -1.33
N GLU A 335 -4.84 -19.75 -1.94
CA GLU A 335 -5.43 -20.64 -2.95
C GLU A 335 -6.52 -21.57 -2.36
N PRO A 336 -6.29 -22.26 -1.22
CA PRO A 336 -7.37 -22.99 -0.54
C PRO A 336 -8.57 -22.11 -0.17
N VAL A 337 -8.32 -20.85 0.22
CA VAL A 337 -9.38 -19.89 0.52
C VAL A 337 -10.16 -19.53 -0.75
N LEU A 338 -9.49 -19.33 -1.89
CA LEU A 338 -10.13 -19.07 -3.18
C LEU A 338 -11.05 -20.21 -3.61
N GLU A 339 -10.61 -21.47 -3.49
CA GLU A 339 -11.45 -22.63 -3.81
C GLU A 339 -12.68 -22.73 -2.91
N LYS A 340 -12.53 -22.34 -1.64
CA LYS A 340 -13.65 -22.33 -0.70
C LYS A 340 -14.62 -21.18 -0.99
N LEU A 341 -14.12 -20.02 -1.42
CA LEU A 341 -14.95 -18.89 -1.85
C LEU A 341 -15.72 -19.18 -3.15
N LYS A 342 -15.19 -19.99 -4.08
CA LYS A 342 -15.97 -20.48 -5.23
C LYS A 342 -17.21 -21.27 -4.78
N LYS A 343 -17.05 -22.15 -3.79
CA LYS A 343 -18.17 -22.92 -3.21
C LYS A 343 -19.17 -22.03 -2.47
N TYR A 344 -18.69 -20.99 -1.79
CA TYR A 344 -19.55 -19.95 -1.22
C TYR A 344 -20.41 -19.30 -2.30
N GLU A 345 -19.79 -18.87 -3.40
CA GLU A 345 -20.48 -18.20 -4.50
C GLU A 345 -21.60 -19.06 -5.09
N GLU A 346 -21.34 -20.35 -5.31
CA GLU A 346 -22.35 -21.32 -5.77
C GLU A 346 -23.50 -21.50 -4.77
N LYS A 347 -23.17 -21.69 -3.48
CA LYS A 347 -24.17 -21.87 -2.43
C LYS A 347 -25.01 -20.62 -2.22
N ARG A 348 -24.41 -19.43 -2.27
CA ARG A 348 -25.11 -18.13 -2.25
C ARG A 348 -26.09 -18.03 -3.42
N GLU A 349 -25.67 -18.36 -4.63
CA GLU A 349 -26.53 -18.28 -5.82
C GLU A 349 -27.71 -19.27 -5.77
N LYS A 350 -27.49 -20.45 -5.20
CA LYS A 350 -28.52 -21.50 -5.09
C LYS A 350 -29.48 -21.32 -3.90
N GLU A 351 -28.95 -20.92 -2.75
CA GLU A 351 -29.64 -20.98 -1.45
C GLU A 351 -29.87 -19.60 -0.83
N GLY A 352 -29.27 -18.53 -1.37
CA GLY A 352 -29.44 -17.17 -0.85
C GLY A 352 -28.76 -16.94 0.50
N ILE A 353 -27.74 -17.73 0.84
CA ILE A 353 -26.98 -17.55 2.09
C ILE A 353 -26.17 -16.25 2.10
N THR A 354 -25.89 -15.72 3.28
CA THR A 354 -24.98 -14.58 3.49
C THR A 354 -23.54 -15.07 3.65
N PHE A 355 -22.57 -14.16 3.56
CA PHE A 355 -21.18 -14.49 3.91
C PHE A 355 -21.06 -14.96 5.37
N SER A 356 -21.76 -14.31 6.30
CA SER A 356 -21.85 -14.70 7.72
C SER A 356 -22.20 -16.18 7.89
N ASP A 357 -23.20 -16.66 7.14
CA ASP A 357 -23.67 -18.05 7.21
C ASP A 357 -22.61 -19.06 6.73
N TYR A 358 -21.68 -18.61 5.88
CA TYR A 358 -20.63 -19.44 5.31
C TYR A 358 -19.30 -19.36 6.06
N VAL A 359 -19.10 -18.38 6.95
CA VAL A 359 -17.83 -18.22 7.68
C VAL A 359 -17.39 -19.49 8.42
N PRO A 360 -18.26 -20.24 9.13
CA PRO A 360 -17.86 -21.51 9.75
C PRO A 360 -17.23 -22.48 8.75
N ASP A 361 -17.85 -22.65 7.59
CA ASP A 361 -17.35 -23.52 6.53
C ASP A 361 -16.02 -22.99 5.99
N LEU A 362 -15.92 -21.68 5.76
CA LEU A 362 -14.70 -21.02 5.26
C LEU A 362 -13.52 -21.22 6.20
N LEU A 363 -13.72 -21.03 7.51
CA LEU A 363 -12.65 -21.13 8.50
C LEU A 363 -12.11 -22.57 8.68
N GLN A 364 -12.88 -23.59 8.28
CA GLN A 364 -12.38 -24.98 8.24
C GLN A 364 -11.19 -25.15 7.28
N VAL A 365 -10.98 -24.24 6.32
CA VAL A 365 -9.78 -24.26 5.46
C VAL A 365 -8.52 -24.17 6.29
N PHE A 366 -8.44 -23.16 7.18
CA PHE A 366 -7.30 -22.96 8.07
C PHE A 366 -7.17 -24.10 9.08
N ASP A 367 -8.29 -24.60 9.59
CA ASP A 367 -8.31 -25.74 10.51
C ASP A 367 -7.71 -26.99 9.85
N SER A 368 -8.13 -27.31 8.63
CA SER A 368 -7.62 -28.45 7.86
C SER A 368 -6.12 -28.31 7.59
N ILE A 369 -5.66 -27.13 7.17
CA ILE A 369 -4.25 -26.86 6.92
C ILE A 369 -3.42 -27.02 8.21
N SER A 370 -3.95 -26.54 9.34
CA SER A 370 -3.25 -26.64 10.63
C SER A 370 -3.07 -28.09 11.09
N GLN A 371 -4.03 -28.97 10.78
CA GLN A 371 -4.03 -30.37 11.18
C GLN A 371 -3.16 -31.25 10.25
N THR A 372 -3.09 -30.96 8.96
CA THR A 372 -2.23 -31.71 8.02
C THR A 372 -0.75 -31.33 8.10
N GLY A 373 -0.40 -30.38 8.98
CA GLY A 373 0.95 -29.87 9.16
C GLY A 373 1.26 -28.70 8.22
N CYS A 374 1.83 -27.63 8.77
CA CYS A 374 2.32 -26.45 8.02
C CYS A 374 3.36 -26.80 6.94
N GLU A 375 3.96 -27.98 7.00
CA GLU A 375 5.00 -28.42 6.06
C GLU A 375 4.42 -28.64 4.65
N ALA A 376 3.12 -28.87 4.50
CA ALA A 376 2.49 -29.12 3.19
C ALA A 376 2.19 -27.87 2.35
N LEU A 377 2.31 -26.64 2.90
CA LEU A 377 2.13 -25.38 2.18
C LEU A 377 3.31 -24.43 2.32
N ALA A 378 4.43 -24.90 2.88
CA ALA A 378 5.66 -24.17 2.77
C ALA A 378 6.02 -24.12 1.27
N LEU A 379 6.05 -22.91 0.71
CA LEU A 379 6.62 -22.59 -0.60
C LEU A 379 8.02 -23.21 -0.85
N SER A 380 8.64 -23.83 0.15
CA SER A 380 9.88 -24.61 0.05
C SER A 380 9.74 -25.92 -0.73
N ASP A 381 8.55 -26.42 -1.05
CA ASP A 381 8.37 -27.64 -1.84
C ASP A 381 7.93 -27.42 -3.29
N LEU A 382 7.42 -26.24 -3.64
CA LEU A 382 7.07 -25.92 -5.02
C LEU A 382 8.30 -25.49 -5.82
N PRO A 383 8.44 -25.92 -7.09
CA PRO A 383 9.45 -25.37 -7.98
C PRO A 383 9.32 -23.85 -8.07
N PHE A 384 10.47 -23.18 -8.12
CA PHE A 384 10.58 -21.77 -8.41
C PHE A 384 9.77 -21.44 -9.66
N SER A 385 8.89 -20.46 -9.54
CA SER A 385 7.96 -20.08 -10.60
C SER A 385 8.11 -18.61 -10.99
N GLY A 386 9.25 -17.97 -10.71
CA GLY A 386 9.41 -16.53 -10.93
C GLY A 386 8.55 -15.68 -9.99
N PRO A 387 8.52 -14.36 -10.17
CA PRO A 387 9.28 -13.58 -11.15
C PRO A 387 10.75 -13.40 -10.71
N ILE A 388 11.52 -12.58 -11.45
CA ILE A 388 12.93 -12.32 -11.16
C ILE A 388 13.18 -11.92 -9.70
N ASN A 389 12.30 -11.10 -9.11
CA ASN A 389 12.41 -10.68 -7.70
C ASN A 389 12.46 -11.84 -6.70
N ASN A 390 11.83 -12.97 -7.01
CA ASN A 390 11.75 -14.10 -6.08
C ASN A 390 13.11 -14.79 -5.86
N ILE A 391 14.06 -14.61 -6.78
CA ILE A 391 15.43 -15.15 -6.64
C ILE A 391 16.15 -14.54 -5.44
N PHE A 392 15.91 -13.26 -5.21
CA PHE A 392 16.57 -12.47 -4.18
C PHE A 392 15.97 -12.66 -2.79
N GLN A 393 14.89 -13.45 -2.66
CA GLN A 393 14.26 -13.74 -1.37
C GLN A 393 15.01 -14.79 -0.56
N THR A 394 15.99 -15.46 -1.16
CA THR A 394 16.86 -16.43 -0.48
C THR A 394 17.91 -15.71 0.38
N ASN A 395 18.23 -16.27 1.55
CA ASN A 395 19.27 -15.71 2.42
C ASN A 395 20.71 -15.93 1.87
N LYS A 396 20.85 -16.64 0.76
CA LYS A 396 22.13 -17.02 0.13
C LYS A 396 22.06 -16.79 -1.37
N THR A 397 22.87 -15.87 -1.88
CA THR A 397 22.98 -15.59 -3.31
C THR A 397 24.38 -15.89 -3.84
N ALA A 398 24.46 -16.30 -5.11
CA ALA A 398 25.72 -16.51 -5.81
C ALA A 398 25.73 -15.72 -7.13
N VAL A 399 26.60 -14.72 -7.20
CA VAL A 399 26.85 -13.92 -8.40
C VAL A 399 27.96 -14.59 -9.21
N ILE A 400 27.63 -15.01 -10.43
CA ILE A 400 28.48 -15.78 -11.34
C ILE A 400 28.86 -14.88 -12.52
N TYR A 401 30.17 -14.66 -12.72
CA TYR A 401 30.70 -13.83 -13.81
C TYR A 401 31.44 -14.67 -14.87
N PRO A 402 31.48 -14.21 -16.14
CA PRO A 402 32.04 -14.98 -17.25
C PRO A 402 33.58 -15.01 -17.21
N THR A 403 34.18 -16.11 -17.67
CA THR A 403 35.65 -16.20 -17.87
C THR A 403 36.08 -16.60 -19.27
N ASN A 404 35.17 -17.02 -20.15
CA ASN A 404 35.51 -17.41 -21.51
C ASN A 404 35.53 -16.17 -22.44
N SER A 405 36.71 -15.64 -22.72
CA SER A 405 36.90 -14.52 -23.66
C SER A 405 36.92 -15.04 -25.10
N LEU A 406 36.00 -14.53 -25.92
CA LEU A 406 35.98 -14.80 -27.36
C LEU A 406 37.08 -14.01 -28.08
N PRO A 407 37.61 -14.49 -29.22
CA PRO A 407 38.61 -13.76 -29.99
C PRO A 407 38.15 -12.33 -30.33
N GLY A 408 38.88 -11.33 -29.87
CA GLY A 408 38.56 -9.92 -30.09
C GLY A 408 37.61 -9.27 -29.07
N GLU A 409 37.15 -10.00 -28.04
CA GLU A 409 36.34 -9.45 -26.96
C GLU A 409 37.07 -9.44 -25.61
N SER A 410 37.06 -8.31 -24.90
CA SER A 410 37.51 -8.23 -23.50
C SER A 410 36.36 -8.45 -22.54
N LEU A 411 36.61 -9.18 -21.44
CA LEU A 411 35.65 -9.35 -20.35
C LEU A 411 35.87 -8.38 -19.19
N GLU A 412 36.90 -7.53 -19.24
CA GLU A 412 37.29 -6.67 -18.12
C GLU A 412 36.17 -5.74 -17.66
N GLU A 413 35.47 -5.09 -18.60
CA GLU A 413 34.36 -4.18 -18.29
C GLU A 413 33.18 -4.92 -17.68
N THR A 414 32.82 -6.07 -18.24
CA THR A 414 31.76 -6.94 -17.71
C THR A 414 32.10 -7.42 -16.30
N GLN A 415 33.30 -7.94 -16.07
CA GLN A 415 33.72 -8.43 -14.75
C GLN A 415 33.77 -7.30 -13.71
N LYS A 416 34.25 -6.12 -14.11
CA LYS A 416 34.22 -4.92 -13.26
C LYS A 416 32.79 -4.54 -12.88
N TYR A 417 31.89 -4.47 -13.86
CA TYR A 417 30.48 -4.15 -13.65
C TYR A 417 29.81 -5.16 -12.70
N VAL A 418 30.02 -6.46 -12.91
CA VAL A 418 29.45 -7.50 -12.05
C VAL A 418 29.96 -7.38 -10.61
N LYS A 419 31.24 -7.07 -10.43
CA LYS A 419 31.83 -6.82 -9.10
C LYS A 419 31.20 -5.60 -8.43
N GLU A 420 30.94 -4.52 -9.17
CA GLU A 420 30.26 -3.33 -8.66
C GLU A 420 28.81 -3.64 -8.24
N ILE A 421 28.06 -4.38 -9.07
CA ILE A 421 26.70 -4.83 -8.74
C ILE A 421 26.70 -5.73 -7.50
N HIS A 422 27.61 -6.70 -7.42
CA HIS A 422 27.75 -7.54 -6.24
C HIS A 422 28.00 -6.70 -4.98
N ASN A 423 28.95 -5.77 -5.02
CA ASN A 423 29.28 -4.94 -3.87
C ASN A 423 28.12 -4.03 -3.43
N ARG A 424 27.29 -3.59 -4.39
CA ARG A 424 26.15 -2.70 -4.14
C ARG A 424 24.92 -3.44 -3.61
N PHE A 425 24.59 -4.61 -4.17
CA PHE A 425 23.31 -5.27 -3.92
C PHE A 425 23.45 -6.65 -3.24
N PHE A 426 24.58 -7.34 -3.41
CA PHE A 426 24.75 -8.73 -2.99
C PHE A 426 25.99 -8.96 -2.13
N LYS A 427 26.42 -7.94 -1.36
CA LYS A 427 27.69 -7.94 -0.61
C LYS A 427 27.91 -9.15 0.33
N LYS A 428 26.82 -9.79 0.80
CA LYS A 428 26.85 -10.98 1.66
C LYS A 428 26.88 -12.31 0.89
N GLY A 429 26.62 -12.28 -0.41
CA GLY A 429 26.60 -13.45 -1.29
C GLY A 429 27.98 -13.85 -1.77
N LEU A 430 28.04 -14.94 -2.53
CA LEU A 430 29.25 -15.36 -3.23
C LEU A 430 29.43 -14.52 -4.49
N LEU A 431 30.69 -14.16 -4.79
CA LEU A 431 31.11 -13.67 -6.10
C LEU A 431 32.14 -14.65 -6.65
N ILE A 432 31.77 -15.42 -7.66
CA ILE A 432 32.59 -16.51 -8.19
C ILE A 432 32.65 -16.52 -9.72
N PRO A 433 33.78 -16.92 -10.32
CA PRO A 433 33.84 -17.14 -11.75
C PRO A 433 33.03 -18.37 -12.16
N ASP A 434 32.50 -18.36 -13.39
CA ASP A 434 31.77 -19.49 -13.99
C ASP A 434 32.52 -20.85 -13.92
N THR A 435 33.84 -20.86 -14.07
CA THR A 435 34.71 -22.05 -13.95
C THR A 435 34.68 -22.68 -12.56
N VAL A 436 34.49 -21.86 -11.52
CA VAL A 436 34.32 -22.32 -10.13
C VAL A 436 32.86 -22.72 -9.90
N ALA A 437 31.91 -21.93 -10.39
CA ALA A 437 30.48 -22.22 -10.28
C ALA A 437 30.11 -23.59 -10.86
N LEU A 438 30.74 -24.01 -11.98
CA LEU A 438 30.56 -25.32 -12.61
C LEU A 438 30.90 -26.51 -11.70
N LYS A 439 31.73 -26.30 -10.67
CA LYS A 439 32.24 -27.33 -9.75
C LYS A 439 31.74 -27.16 -8.32
N THR A 440 30.95 -26.13 -8.06
CA THR A 440 30.48 -25.78 -6.72
C THR A 440 29.03 -26.23 -6.54
N ASP A 441 28.72 -26.79 -5.37
CA ASP A 441 27.33 -27.03 -4.97
C ASP A 441 26.67 -25.68 -4.62
N LEU A 442 25.78 -25.27 -5.51
CA LEU A 442 24.99 -24.04 -5.46
C LEU A 442 23.49 -24.34 -5.30
N SER A 443 23.11 -25.57 -4.93
CA SER A 443 21.72 -25.97 -4.68
C SER A 443 21.01 -25.16 -3.59
N GLY A 444 21.79 -24.55 -2.68
CA GLY A 444 21.29 -23.68 -1.61
C GLY A 444 21.29 -22.18 -1.92
N TYR A 445 21.53 -21.78 -3.18
CA TYR A 445 21.70 -20.37 -3.56
C TYR A 445 20.68 -19.91 -4.62
N GLY A 446 20.21 -18.67 -4.48
CA GLY A 446 19.64 -17.91 -5.60
C GLY A 446 20.78 -17.48 -6.55
N LEU A 447 20.70 -17.86 -7.82
CA LEU A 447 21.79 -17.64 -8.76
C LEU A 447 21.61 -16.34 -9.54
N ILE A 448 22.66 -15.55 -9.65
CA ILE A 448 22.72 -14.33 -10.46
C ILE A 448 23.83 -14.51 -11.49
N VAL A 449 23.46 -14.77 -12.74
CA VAL A 449 24.40 -15.15 -13.80
C VAL A 449 24.55 -14.02 -14.80
N TYR A 450 25.77 -13.55 -15.00
CA TYR A 450 26.11 -12.53 -15.98
C TYR A 450 26.97 -13.11 -17.11
N GLY A 451 26.76 -12.63 -18.32
CA GLY A 451 27.54 -13.03 -19.49
C GLY A 451 26.65 -13.36 -20.68
N THR A 452 27.24 -13.38 -21.87
CA THR A 452 26.63 -14.02 -23.04
C THR A 452 26.62 -15.54 -22.87
N ILE A 453 25.79 -16.26 -23.64
CA ILE A 453 25.78 -17.73 -23.63
C ILE A 453 27.17 -18.30 -23.89
N GLU A 454 27.96 -17.71 -24.79
CA GLU A 454 29.30 -18.18 -25.13
C GLU A 454 30.38 -17.79 -24.11
N SER A 455 30.23 -16.66 -23.41
CA SER A 455 31.27 -16.15 -22.51
C SER A 455 31.15 -16.68 -21.08
N ASN A 456 29.96 -17.09 -20.65
CA ASN A 456 29.74 -17.70 -19.35
C ASN A 456 29.60 -19.22 -19.48
N LEU A 457 30.62 -19.97 -19.08
CA LEU A 457 30.68 -21.43 -19.19
C LEU A 457 29.60 -22.15 -18.37
N PHE A 458 29.17 -21.55 -17.24
CA PHE A 458 28.06 -22.08 -16.45
C PHE A 458 26.74 -21.94 -17.21
N LEU A 459 26.51 -20.78 -17.84
CA LEU A 459 25.34 -20.54 -18.68
C LEU A 459 25.36 -21.42 -19.94
N LYS A 460 26.52 -21.56 -20.60
CA LYS A 460 26.69 -22.41 -21.78
C LYS A 460 26.26 -23.85 -21.53
N LYS A 461 26.58 -24.40 -20.35
CA LYS A 461 26.17 -25.75 -19.94
C LYS A 461 24.64 -25.92 -19.92
N GLN A 462 23.88 -24.84 -19.69
CA GLN A 462 22.42 -24.87 -19.61
C GLN A 462 21.73 -24.52 -20.93
N GLU A 463 22.47 -24.22 -22.00
CA GLU A 463 21.94 -23.69 -23.26
C GLU A 463 20.77 -24.48 -23.83
N SER A 464 20.81 -25.81 -23.76
CA SER A 464 19.74 -26.69 -24.28
C SER A 464 18.44 -26.65 -23.48
N GLN A 465 18.48 -26.12 -22.25
CA GLN A 465 17.34 -25.99 -21.34
C GLN A 465 16.73 -24.58 -21.35
N LEU A 466 17.42 -23.60 -21.95
CA LEU A 466 16.92 -22.23 -22.02
C LEU A 466 15.71 -22.17 -22.96
N PRO A 467 14.67 -21.36 -22.62
CA PRO A 467 13.50 -21.19 -23.47
C PRO A 467 13.79 -20.33 -24.71
N PHE A 468 14.98 -19.74 -24.80
CA PHE A 468 15.44 -18.87 -25.87
C PHE A 468 16.77 -19.35 -26.46
N LYS A 469 17.12 -18.85 -27.65
CA LYS A 469 18.42 -19.10 -28.28
C LYS A 469 19.06 -17.79 -28.71
N ILE A 470 20.38 -17.75 -28.75
CA ILE A 470 21.13 -16.67 -29.38
C ILE A 470 21.87 -17.26 -30.58
N LYS A 471 21.56 -16.80 -31.79
CA LYS A 471 22.17 -17.28 -33.03
C LYS A 471 22.33 -16.12 -34.01
N ASP A 472 23.46 -16.02 -34.70
CA ASP A 472 23.68 -15.05 -35.78
C ASP A 472 23.24 -13.62 -35.40
N HIS A 473 23.71 -13.13 -34.25
CA HIS A 473 23.34 -11.81 -33.68
C HIS A 473 21.82 -11.60 -33.48
N THR A 474 21.08 -12.67 -33.27
CA THR A 474 19.63 -12.64 -33.06
C THR A 474 19.28 -13.37 -31.76
N ILE A 475 18.41 -12.78 -30.94
CA ILE A 475 17.76 -13.47 -29.83
C ILE A 475 16.45 -14.06 -30.35
N ILE A 476 16.31 -15.38 -30.27
CA ILE A 476 15.12 -16.13 -30.67
C ILE A 476 14.36 -16.50 -29.39
N ALA A 477 13.24 -15.83 -29.16
CA ALA A 477 12.35 -15.96 -28.00
C ALA A 477 10.93 -16.34 -28.47
N ASP A 478 9.89 -15.53 -28.17
CA ASP A 478 8.57 -15.63 -28.81
C ASP A 478 8.66 -15.38 -30.33
N ARG A 479 9.61 -14.54 -30.74
CA ARG A 479 10.00 -14.30 -32.12
C ARG A 479 11.50 -14.01 -32.20
N ALA A 480 11.99 -13.78 -33.41
CA ALA A 480 13.36 -13.33 -33.64
C ALA A 480 13.50 -11.81 -33.39
N TYR A 481 14.51 -11.42 -32.64
CA TYR A 481 14.92 -10.04 -32.35
C TYR A 481 16.36 -9.84 -32.80
N ALA A 482 16.59 -8.85 -33.67
CA ALA A 482 17.87 -8.62 -34.35
C ALA A 482 18.35 -7.17 -34.22
N GLU A 483 17.78 -6.41 -33.29
CA GLU A 483 18.15 -5.03 -33.01
C GLU A 483 19.57 -4.96 -32.42
N SER A 484 20.31 -3.89 -32.74
CA SER A 484 21.63 -3.66 -32.15
C SER A 484 21.51 -3.25 -30.69
N GLY A 485 22.45 -3.70 -29.84
CA GLY A 485 22.47 -3.39 -28.41
C GLY A 485 21.45 -4.18 -27.58
N LEU A 486 20.94 -5.29 -28.13
CA LEU A 486 19.89 -6.08 -27.49
C LEU A 486 20.38 -6.77 -26.21
N LYS A 487 19.63 -6.53 -25.13
CA LYS A 487 19.83 -7.09 -23.79
C LYS A 487 18.62 -7.94 -23.40
N PHE A 488 18.87 -8.98 -22.63
CA PHE A 488 17.85 -9.88 -22.15
C PHE A 488 18.09 -10.27 -20.70
N ILE A 489 17.09 -10.05 -19.87
CA ILE A 489 17.07 -10.50 -18.48
C ILE A 489 15.93 -11.50 -18.35
N THR A 490 16.22 -12.67 -17.79
CA THR A 490 15.22 -13.73 -17.61
C THR A 490 15.49 -14.55 -16.36
N CYS A 491 14.43 -15.04 -15.70
CA CYS A 491 14.54 -16.00 -14.63
C CYS A 491 14.11 -17.41 -15.03
N LEU A 492 14.76 -18.41 -14.44
CA LEU A 492 14.48 -19.84 -14.55
C LEU A 492 14.69 -20.51 -13.18
N PRO A 493 14.20 -21.74 -12.97
CA PRO A 493 14.61 -22.54 -11.82
C PRO A 493 16.14 -22.73 -11.77
N ASN A 494 16.70 -22.80 -10.56
CA ASN A 494 18.11 -23.13 -10.37
C ASN A 494 18.32 -24.59 -10.84
N PRO A 495 19.27 -24.84 -11.76
CA PRO A 495 19.47 -26.17 -12.36
C PRO A 495 19.96 -27.24 -11.37
N GLN A 496 20.39 -26.85 -10.17
CA GLN A 496 20.80 -27.76 -9.10
C GLN A 496 19.72 -27.93 -8.02
N ASN A 497 18.70 -27.07 -7.98
CA ASN A 497 17.57 -27.13 -7.06
C ASN A 497 16.40 -26.32 -7.62
N GLU A 498 15.41 -27.00 -8.20
CA GLU A 498 14.29 -26.35 -8.88
C GLU A 498 13.46 -25.44 -7.99
N LYS A 499 13.54 -25.58 -6.65
CA LYS A 499 12.82 -24.74 -5.68
C LYS A 499 13.42 -23.34 -5.53
N LEU A 500 14.67 -23.15 -5.93
CA LEU A 500 15.34 -21.86 -5.98
C LEU A 500 15.37 -21.33 -7.40
N GLY A 501 15.57 -20.03 -7.56
CA GLY A 501 15.64 -19.40 -8.87
C GLY A 501 17.04 -18.99 -9.30
N MET A 502 17.17 -18.78 -10.60
CA MET A 502 18.34 -18.25 -11.29
C MET A 502 17.89 -17.10 -12.19
N VAL A 503 18.54 -15.94 -12.11
CA VAL A 503 18.39 -14.84 -13.08
C VAL A 503 19.60 -14.82 -13.99
N ILE A 504 19.34 -14.67 -15.28
CA ILE A 504 20.34 -14.56 -16.34
C ILE A 504 20.28 -13.12 -16.86
N TYR A 505 21.41 -12.43 -16.76
CA TYR A 505 21.66 -11.12 -17.37
C TYR A 505 22.57 -11.33 -18.59
N THR A 506 21.96 -11.44 -19.78
CA THR A 506 22.66 -11.77 -21.03
C THR A 506 22.42 -10.73 -22.11
N ALA A 507 23.28 -10.73 -23.13
CA ALA A 507 23.16 -9.93 -24.32
C ALA A 507 23.74 -10.70 -25.52
N ILE A 508 23.66 -10.10 -26.72
CA ILE A 508 24.34 -10.66 -27.90
C ILE A 508 25.86 -10.55 -27.77
N SER A 509 26.36 -9.43 -27.22
CA SER A 509 27.80 -9.19 -27.01
C SER A 509 28.07 -8.71 -25.58
N ASN A 510 29.26 -9.03 -25.06
CA ASN A 510 29.65 -8.65 -23.70
C ASN A 510 29.67 -7.13 -23.47
N LYS A 511 29.92 -6.35 -24.52
CA LYS A 511 29.91 -4.87 -24.47
C LYS A 511 28.56 -4.28 -24.04
N ASP A 512 27.47 -5.04 -24.20
CA ASP A 512 26.11 -4.58 -23.90
C ASP A 512 25.67 -4.98 -22.49
N ILE A 513 26.48 -5.77 -21.77
CA ILE A 513 26.20 -6.21 -20.39
C ILE A 513 26.39 -5.07 -19.37
N PRO A 514 27.43 -4.21 -19.46
CA PRO A 514 27.46 -3.01 -18.65
C PRO A 514 26.14 -2.22 -18.72
N ASP A 515 25.68 -1.78 -17.55
CA ASP A 515 24.39 -1.10 -17.35
C ASP A 515 23.12 -1.93 -17.56
N ILE A 516 23.20 -3.27 -17.74
CA ILE A 516 22.02 -4.11 -17.97
C ILE A 516 21.00 -4.06 -16.83
N ASN A 517 21.40 -3.82 -15.57
CA ASN A 517 20.48 -3.71 -14.44
C ASN A 517 19.68 -2.39 -14.39
N ASN A 518 19.89 -1.45 -15.32
CA ASN A 518 19.29 -0.10 -15.31
C ASN A 518 17.86 -0.03 -15.88
N VAL A 519 17.22 -1.19 -16.07
CA VAL A 519 15.81 -1.31 -16.46
C VAL A 519 15.00 -1.90 -15.29
N PHE A 520 13.75 -1.49 -15.12
CA PHE A 520 12.88 -2.08 -14.10
C PHE A 520 12.38 -3.47 -14.57
N HIS A 521 12.89 -4.54 -13.95
CA HIS A 521 12.70 -5.92 -14.40
C HIS A 521 12.15 -6.88 -13.34
N GLY A 522 12.18 -6.50 -12.07
CA GLY A 522 11.88 -7.39 -10.94
C GLY A 522 10.53 -8.14 -10.97
N PRO A 523 9.41 -7.49 -11.35
CA PRO A 523 8.09 -8.13 -11.37
C PRO A 523 7.84 -9.10 -12.51
N GLU A 524 8.70 -9.16 -13.53
CA GLU A 524 8.51 -9.96 -14.74
C GLU A 524 9.31 -11.27 -14.66
N ASP A 525 8.96 -12.29 -15.44
CA ASP A 525 9.84 -13.46 -15.59
C ASP A 525 10.96 -13.17 -16.60
N TYR A 526 10.69 -12.33 -17.61
CA TYR A 526 11.67 -11.91 -18.59
C TYR A 526 11.44 -10.49 -19.11
N ILE A 527 12.51 -9.87 -19.61
CA ILE A 527 12.50 -8.56 -20.28
C ILE A 527 13.59 -8.50 -21.35
N LEU A 528 13.21 -8.04 -22.53
CA LEU A 528 14.04 -7.86 -23.72
C LEU A 528 13.98 -6.39 -24.13
N PHE A 529 15.14 -5.74 -24.23
CA PHE A 529 15.24 -4.29 -24.32
C PHE A 529 16.59 -3.86 -24.92
N ILE A 530 16.69 -2.61 -25.35
CA ILE A 530 17.93 -2.00 -25.84
C ILE A 530 18.53 -1.12 -24.74
N ASP A 531 17.70 -0.24 -24.17
CA ASP A 531 18.04 0.60 -23.02
C ASP A 531 16.81 0.80 -22.11
N ARG A 532 16.97 1.55 -21.02
CA ARG A 532 15.94 1.77 -19.99
C ARG A 532 14.64 2.39 -20.53
N ASN A 533 14.70 3.11 -21.65
CA ASN A 533 13.55 3.78 -22.27
C ASN A 533 12.97 2.96 -23.43
N GLN A 534 13.67 1.94 -23.91
CA GLN A 534 13.27 1.12 -25.05
C GLN A 534 13.16 -0.35 -24.67
N VAL A 535 12.04 -0.69 -24.02
CA VAL A 535 11.63 -2.07 -23.75
C VAL A 535 10.88 -2.62 -24.97
N LEU A 536 11.40 -3.70 -25.55
CA LEU A 536 10.79 -4.34 -26.73
C LEU A 536 9.73 -5.36 -26.32
N LYS A 537 10.00 -6.13 -25.27
CA LYS A 537 9.10 -7.15 -24.74
C LYS A 537 9.40 -7.41 -23.27
N LYS A 538 8.37 -7.71 -22.49
CA LYS A 538 8.47 -8.26 -21.14
C LYS A 538 7.24 -9.10 -20.85
N GLY A 539 7.33 -10.00 -19.88
CA GLY A 539 6.18 -10.77 -19.43
C GLY A 539 6.56 -12.00 -18.64
N PHE A 540 5.65 -12.98 -18.70
CA PHE A 540 5.69 -14.20 -17.93
C PHE A 540 5.77 -15.41 -18.85
N TYR A 541 6.48 -16.44 -18.40
CA TYR A 541 6.50 -17.70 -19.11
C TYR A 541 5.23 -18.50 -18.82
N LYS A 542 4.80 -19.31 -19.79
CA LYS A 542 3.96 -20.47 -19.54
C LYS A 542 4.81 -21.55 -18.87
N LYS A 543 4.49 -21.90 -17.63
CA LYS A 543 5.29 -22.80 -16.80
C LYS A 543 4.76 -24.23 -16.92
N ALA A 544 5.50 -25.05 -17.65
CA ALA A 544 5.33 -26.50 -17.74
C ALA A 544 6.70 -27.17 -17.50
N ASP A 545 6.85 -28.45 -17.86
CA ASP A 545 8.15 -29.15 -17.82
C ASP A 545 9.27 -28.38 -18.54
N LYS A 546 8.90 -27.58 -19.55
CA LYS A 546 9.73 -26.52 -20.14
C LYS A 546 8.96 -25.22 -20.14
N TRP A 547 9.66 -24.13 -19.83
CA TRP A 547 9.07 -22.79 -19.85
C TRP A 547 8.99 -22.29 -21.30
N GLU A 548 7.87 -21.69 -21.65
CA GLU A 548 7.58 -21.21 -23.01
C GLU A 548 7.14 -19.74 -22.97
N PHE A 549 7.48 -18.98 -24.00
CA PHE A 549 7.23 -17.53 -24.08
C PHE A 549 5.78 -17.12 -24.21
#